data_AF-A0A810BSZ7-F1
#
_entry.id   AF-A0A810BSZ7-F1
#
_cell.length_a   1.000
_cell.length_b   1.000
_cell.length_c   1.000
_cell.angle_alpha   90.00
_cell.angle_beta   90.00
_cell.angle_gamma   90.00
#
_symmetry.space_group_name_H-M   'P 1'
#
loop_
_entity.id
_entity.type
_entity.pdbx_description
1 polymer ?
#
loop_
_entity_poly.entity_id
_entity_poly.type
_entity_poly.pdbx_seq_one_letter_code
_entity_poly.pdbx_strand_id
1 'polypeptide(L)' 'MPKGKLTPENEVIAAYGAAMVAAFQVLINCLEESDALLPGQFPEALGVYMEMVKSRTGGVNDMTLAVLHDIRTATLD' A
#
# COMPACT_ATOMS: atom_id res chain seq x y z
N MET A 1 -26.22 -0.17 1.55
CA MET A 1 -26.13 -0.56 2.97
C MET A 1 -25.36 0.53 3.69
N PRO A 2 -25.87 1.13 4.78
CA PRO A 2 -25.08 2.11 5.51
C PRO A 2 -23.85 1.38 6.07
N LYS A 3 -22.65 1.84 5.71
CA LYS A 3 -21.39 1.33 6.26
C LYS A 3 -21.51 1.43 7.78
N GLY A 4 -21.66 0.28 8.45
CA GLY A 4 -21.72 0.24 9.90
C GLY A 4 -20.51 0.98 10.45
N LYS A 5 -20.73 1.81 11.47
CA LYS A 5 -19.64 2.52 12.16
C LYS A 5 -18.59 1.49 12.57
N LEU A 6 -17.34 1.71 12.20
CA LEU A 6 -16.24 0.81 12.55
C LEU A 6 -16.16 0.72 14.09
N THR A 7 -15.73 -0.43 14.60
CA THR A 7 -15.33 -0.49 16.02
C THR A 7 -14.08 0.36 16.22
N PRO A 8 -13.82 0.89 17.43
CA PRO A 8 -12.63 1.69 17.70
C PRO A 8 -11.32 1.02 17.26
N GLU A 9 -11.20 -0.30 17.42
CA GLU A 9 -10.04 -1.08 16.97
C GLU A 9 -9.88 -1.04 15.45
N ASN A 10 -10.99 -1.17 14.72
CA ASN A 10 -10.99 -1.10 13.27
C ASN A 10 -10.71 0.33 12.75
N GLU A 11 -11.10 1.37 13.50
CA GLU A 11 -10.72 2.76 13.20
C GLU A 11 -9.21 2.97 13.33
N VAL A 12 -8.58 2.42 14.38
CA VAL A 12 -7.11 2.51 14.57
C VAL A 12 -6.37 1.78 13.45
N ILE A 13 -6.82 0.59 13.08
CA ILE A 13 -6.24 -0.19 11.97
C ILE A 13 -6.37 0.58 10.66
N ALA A 14 -7.54 1.16 10.37
CA ALA A 14 -7.76 1.95 9.17
C ALA A 14 -6.88 3.22 9.15
N ALA A 15 -6.77 3.91 10.29
CA ALA A 15 -5.92 5.09 10.42
C ALA A 15 -4.43 4.76 10.22
N TYR A 16 -3.97 3.63 10.76
CA TYR A 16 -2.61 3.14 10.54
C TYR A 16 -2.35 2.83 9.06
N GLY A 17 -3.28 2.13 8.39
CA GLY A 17 -3.19 1.86 6.95
C GLY A 17 -3.12 3.15 6.13
N ALA A 18 -4.01 4.10 6.40
CA ALA A 18 -4.03 5.39 5.71
C ALA A 18 -2.74 6.20 5.94
N ALA A 19 -2.21 6.22 7.17
CA ALA A 19 -0.95 6.90 7.47
C ALA A 19 0.24 6.28 6.74
N MET A 20 0.30 4.94 6.65
CA MET A 20 1.33 4.24 5.89
C MET A 20 1.26 4.56 4.40
N VAL A 21 0.05 4.53 3.81
CA VAL A 21 -0.17 4.90 2.40
C VAL A 21 0.32 6.33 2.13
N ALA A 22 -0.09 7.29 2.96
CA ALA A 22 0.34 8.68 2.82
C ALA A 22 1.86 8.85 2.95
N ALA A 23 2.49 8.15 3.90
CA ALA A 23 3.94 8.22 4.09
C ALA A 23 4.70 7.68 2.88
N PHE A 24 4.25 6.56 2.29
CA PHE A 24 4.86 6.02 1.07
C PHE A 24 4.66 6.96 -0.12
N GLN A 25 3.47 7.52 -0.30
CA GLN A 25 3.21 8.45 -1.39
C GLN A 25 4.12 9.69 -1.31
N VAL A 26 4.28 10.28 -0.13
CA VAL A 26 5.23 11.40 0.08
C VAL A 26 6.66 11.00 -0.25
N LEU A 27 7.11 9.83 0.24
CA LEU A 27 8.47 9.34 -0.04
C LEU A 27 8.71 9.12 -1.55
N ILE A 28 7.76 8.50 -2.24
CA ILE A 28 7.85 8.20 -3.67
C ILE A 28 7.90 9.50 -4.47
N ASN A 29 7.04 10.46 -4.16
CA ASN A 29 7.05 11.77 -4.81
C ASN A 29 8.41 12.45 -4.64
N CYS A 30 9.00 12.42 -3.43
CA CYS A 30 10.34 13.00 -3.22
C CYS A 30 11.43 12.30 -4.05
N LEU A 31 11.34 10.99 -4.24
CA LEU A 31 12.31 10.22 -5.04
C LEU A 31 12.14 10.47 -6.55
N GLU A 32 10.91 10.62 -7.01
CA GLU A 32 10.60 10.97 -8.40
C GLU A 32 11.02 12.41 -8.72
N GLU A 33 10.77 13.36 -7.82
CA GLU A 33 11.22 14.76 -7.95
C GLU A 33 12.75 14.89 -7.97
N SER A 34 13.47 13.96 -7.34
CA SER A 34 14.93 13.94 -7.33
C SER A 34 15.55 13.10 -8.44
N ASP A 35 14.77 12.62 -9.42
CA ASP A 35 15.18 11.69 -10.49
C ASP A 35 15.83 10.38 -9.98
N ALA A 36 15.61 10.02 -8.70
CA ALA A 36 16.13 8.79 -8.11
C ALA A 36 15.25 7.57 -8.46
N LEU A 37 14.00 7.83 -8.83
CA LEU A 37 13.01 6.87 -9.26
C LEU A 37 12.28 7.43 -10.49
N LEU A 38 12.03 6.61 -11.51
CA LEU A 38 11.19 7.01 -12.62
C LEU A 38 9.69 6.95 -12.24
N PRO A 39 8.84 7.83 -12.79
CA PRO A 39 7.40 7.79 -12.58
C PRO A 39 6.82 6.39 -12.81
N GLY A 40 6.13 5.86 -11.80
CA GLY A 40 5.47 4.55 -11.86
C GLY A 40 6.37 3.33 -11.66
N GLN A 41 7.69 3.51 -11.51
CA GLN A 41 8.64 2.41 -11.29
C GLN A 41 8.38 1.69 -9.96
N PHE A 42 8.01 2.43 -8.90
CA PHE A 42 7.66 1.83 -7.61
C PHE A 42 6.38 0.98 -7.66
N PRO A 43 5.21 1.47 -8.13
CA PRO A 43 4.00 0.66 -8.16
C PRO A 43 4.09 -0.56 -9.09
N GLU A 44 4.92 -0.51 -10.13
CA GLU A 44 5.23 -1.68 -10.95
C GLU A 44 6.02 -2.73 -10.17
N ALA A 45 7.12 -2.34 -9.53
CA ALA A 45 7.94 -3.23 -8.71
C ALA A 45 7.15 -3.83 -7.54
N LEU A 46 6.29 -3.03 -6.91
CA LEU A 46 5.40 -3.48 -5.84
C LEU A 46 4.40 -4.53 -6.34
N GLY A 47 3.85 -4.37 -7.55
CA GLY A 47 2.99 -5.37 -8.19
C GLY A 47 3.69 -6.72 -8.38
N VAL A 48 4.93 -6.71 -8.87
CA VAL A 48 5.74 -7.94 -9.03
C VAL A 48 5.99 -8.62 -7.68
N TYR A 49 6.32 -7.84 -6.64
CA TYR A 49 6.51 -8.37 -5.30
C TYR A 49 5.23 -9.05 -4.77
N MET A 50 4.07 -8.41 -4.92
CA MET A 50 2.79 -8.95 -4.48
C MET A 50 2.47 -10.30 -5.13
N GLU A 51 2.70 -10.46 -6.44
CA GLU A 51 2.50 -11.73 -7.14
C GLU A 51 3.50 -12.81 -6.65
N MET A 52 4.74 -12.42 -6.41
CA MET A 52 5.76 -13.32 -5.88
C MET A 52 5.41 -13.82 -4.47
N VAL A 53 4.86 -12.99 -3.59
CA VAL A 53 4.53 -13.43 -2.22
C VAL A 53 3.24 -14.24 -2.14
N LYS A 54 2.28 -14.01 -3.04
CA LYS A 54 1.05 -14.83 -3.16
C LYS A 54 1.37 -16.29 -3.51
N SER A 55 2.42 -16.53 -4.28
CA SER A 55 2.79 -17.88 -4.73
C SER A 55 3.62 -18.68 -3.71
N ARG A 56 4.05 -18.09 -2.59
CA ARG A 56 4.83 -18.79 -1.56
C ARG A 56 3.93 -19.41 -0.48
N THR A 57 4.13 -20.69 -0.21
CA THR A 57 3.52 -21.38 0.94
C THR A 57 4.03 -20.73 2.24
N GLY A 58 3.12 -20.24 3.10
CA GLY A 58 3.47 -19.45 4.29
C GLY A 58 3.74 -17.97 4.01
N GLY A 59 3.22 -17.46 2.89
CA GLY A 59 3.36 -16.07 2.46
C GLY A 59 2.69 -15.03 3.37
N VAL A 60 2.72 -13.79 2.88
CA VAL A 60 2.20 -12.60 3.55
C VAL A 60 0.69 -12.73 3.80
N ASN A 61 0.22 -12.38 5.01
CA ASN A 61 -1.19 -12.49 5.36
C ASN A 61 -2.08 -11.50 4.56
N ASP A 62 -3.39 -11.76 4.53
CA ASP A 62 -4.35 -10.99 3.75
C ASP A 62 -4.39 -9.50 4.11
N MET A 63 -4.22 -9.17 5.39
CA MET A 63 -4.21 -7.77 5.85
C MET A 63 -3.01 -7.01 5.29
N THR A 64 -1.82 -7.62 5.33
CA THR A 64 -0.64 -7.00 4.74
C THR A 64 -0.77 -6.91 3.22
N LEU A 65 -1.33 -7.91 2.55
CA LEU A 65 -1.60 -7.84 1.10
C LEU A 65 -2.58 -6.70 0.76
N ALA A 66 -3.60 -6.47 1.57
CA ALA A 66 -4.53 -5.36 1.40
C ALA A 66 -3.83 -4.00 1.54
N VAL A 67 -2.98 -3.82 2.56
CA VAL A 67 -2.20 -2.58 2.72
C VAL A 67 -1.25 -2.35 1.55
N LEU A 68 -0.57 -3.40 1.06
CA LEU A 68 0.31 -3.29 -0.11
C LEU A 68 -0.47 -2.95 -1.39
N HIS A 69 -1.68 -3.49 -1.54
CA HIS A 69 -2.57 -3.12 -2.63
C HIS A 69 -2.94 -1.64 -2.56
N ASP A 70 -3.36 -1.15 -1.38
CA ASP A 70 -3.75 0.26 -1.19
C ASP A 70 -2.59 1.22 -1.45
N ILE A 71 -1.37 0.88 -1.00
CA ILE A 71 -0.15 1.64 -1.32
C ILE A 71 0.04 1.69 -2.83
N ARG A 72 -0.01 0.53 -3.50
CA ARG A 72 0.18 0.46 -4.95
C ARG A 72 -0.83 1.33 -5.70
N THR A 73 -2.11 1.24 -5.35
CA THR A 73 -3.17 2.05 -5.97
C THR A 73 -2.95 3.54 -5.74
N ALA A 74 -2.68 3.96 -4.50
CA ALA A 74 -2.49 5.37 -4.18
C ALA A 74 -1.26 5.99 -4.87
N THR A 75 -0.28 5.18 -5.26
CA THR A 75 0.94 5.62 -5.95
C THR A 75 0.86 5.54 -7.48
N LEU A 76 -0.25 5.03 -8.01
CA LEU A 76 -0.55 5.03 -9.45
C LEU A 76 -1.44 6.22 -9.86
N ASP A 77 -2.20 6.77 -8.92
CA ASP A 77 -3.10 7.92 -9.09
C ASP A 77 -2.33 9.26 -8.96
#